data_AF-A0A8H6SJM2-F1
#
_entry.id   AF-A0A8H6SJM2-F1
#
_cell.length_a   1.000
_cell.length_b   1.000
_cell.length_c   1.000
_cell.angle_alpha   90.00
_cell.angle_beta   90.00
_cell.angle_gamma   90.00
#
_symmetry.space_group_name_H-M   'P 1'
#
loop_
_entity.id
_entity.type
_entity.pdbx_description
1 polymer ?
#
loop_
_entity_poly.entity_id
_entity_poly.type
_entity_poly.pdbx_seq_one_letter_code
_entity_poly.pdbx_strand_id
1 'polypeptide(L)'
;MSTSKGKEKATPEPEVTAEYLASLLQKARDAVASQDDILSLDISHETYCSEFSVPAYLSHCFCRHSLKPDLPEPYLTLGQRKIDPFTFRDPAVQAAEQASSSFVVPAPPVPPPEIGKSGKAMTKRERKALRKQTAGSDWFDLPAPAEADLPRLYREVESLRLRNQLDPKRFYRKEEGEGKGIKGLPKYFAIGTILPSSTPFGIASAENLSRAKRKRTLVDELVDDAEAKRYAKRKFDDLQAVKGAKGRNTLHDKKAKRRPKW
;
A
#
# COMPACT_ATOMS: atom_id res chain seq x y z
N MET A 1 63.84 39.68 -12.89
CA MET A 1 62.83 38.62 -12.73
C MET A 1 63.12 37.96 -11.39
N SER A 2 62.52 38.46 -10.32
CA SER A 2 61.26 37.93 -9.75
C SER A 2 61.42 36.51 -9.20
N THR A 3 61.59 36.38 -7.88
CA THR A 3 60.53 35.91 -6.96
C THR A 3 61.08 35.79 -5.54
N SER A 4 60.47 36.52 -4.61
CA SER A 4 60.66 36.38 -3.17
C SER A 4 59.94 35.12 -2.68
N LYS A 5 60.65 34.18 -2.06
CA LYS A 5 60.04 33.15 -1.21
C LYS A 5 59.88 33.73 0.20
N GLY A 6 58.68 34.18 0.52
CA GLY A 6 58.26 34.48 1.88
C GLY A 6 58.17 33.18 2.69
N LYS A 7 58.82 33.16 3.85
CA LYS A 7 58.66 32.13 4.88
C LYS A 7 57.27 32.30 5.51
N GLU A 8 56.44 31.27 5.45
CA GLU A 8 55.25 31.15 6.28
C GLU A 8 55.66 31.06 7.76
N LYS A 9 55.16 32.01 8.55
CA LYS A 9 55.27 32.01 10.00
C LYS A 9 54.14 31.12 10.52
N ALA A 10 54.49 29.99 11.13
CA ALA A 10 53.56 29.16 11.88
C ALA A 10 52.88 30.01 12.97
N THR A 11 51.55 30.05 12.95
CA THR A 11 50.72 30.61 14.01
C THR A 11 50.77 29.68 15.23
N PRO A 12 51.12 30.18 16.43
CA PRO A 12 51.05 29.36 17.63
C PRO A 12 49.59 29.10 18.00
N GLU A 13 49.25 27.83 18.22
CA GLU A 13 48.03 27.38 18.89
C GLU A 13 47.90 28.12 20.23
N PRO A 14 46.76 28.75 20.56
CA PRO A 14 46.61 29.41 21.85
C PRO A 14 46.53 28.34 22.94
N GLU A 15 47.61 28.22 23.72
CA GLU A 15 47.59 27.49 24.97
C GLU A 15 46.46 28.04 25.85
N VAL A 16 45.62 27.14 26.40
CA VAL A 16 44.45 27.48 27.22
C VAL A 16 44.93 28.03 28.56
N THR A 17 45.34 29.30 28.57
CA THR A 17 45.71 30.02 29.78
C THR A 17 44.46 30.51 30.50
N ALA A 18 44.54 30.67 31.82
CA ALA A 18 43.43 31.16 32.63
C ALA A 18 42.95 32.56 32.17
N GLU A 19 43.87 33.39 31.65
CA GLU A 19 43.56 34.72 31.12
C GLU A 19 42.74 34.66 29.84
N TYR A 20 43.00 33.68 28.97
CA TYR A 20 42.22 33.47 27.76
C TYR A 20 40.78 33.04 28.08
N LEU A 21 40.62 32.15 29.06
CA LEU A 21 39.28 31.74 29.54
C LEU A 21 38.54 32.91 30.19
N ALA A 22 39.23 33.75 30.98
CA ALA A 22 38.64 34.95 31.56
C ALA A 22 38.19 35.95 30.48
N SER A 23 39.02 36.17 29.46
CA SER A 23 38.68 36.99 28.29
C SER A 23 37.46 36.45 27.53
N LEU A 24 37.37 35.13 27.33
CA LEU A 24 36.25 34.49 26.68
C LEU A 24 34.94 34.65 27.47
N LEU A 25 35.02 34.48 28.81
CA LEU A 25 33.88 34.67 29.70
C LEU A 25 33.42 36.14 29.74
N GLN A 26 34.36 37.08 29.67
CA GLN A 26 34.04 38.50 29.63
C GLN A 26 33.35 38.86 28.30
N LYS A 27 33.85 38.34 27.18
CA LYS A 27 33.21 38.49 25.87
C LYS A 27 31.81 37.89 25.81
N ALA A 28 31.57 36.77 26.51
CA ALA A 28 30.25 36.17 26.64
C ALA A 28 29.28 37.06 27.46
N ARG A 29 29.76 37.67 28.56
CA ARG A 29 28.96 38.63 29.35
C ARG A 29 28.60 39.88 28.55
N ASP A 30 29.54 40.43 27.80
CA ASP A 30 29.30 41.61 26.96
C ASP A 30 28.30 41.31 25.84
N ALA A 31 28.33 40.09 25.28
CA ALA A 31 27.35 39.64 24.29
C ALA A 31 25.94 39.53 24.87
N VAL A 32 25.79 39.01 26.10
CA VAL A 32 24.49 38.97 26.80
C VAL A 32 23.99 40.38 27.11
N ALA A 33 24.85 41.27 27.60
CA ALA A 33 24.48 42.67 27.85
C ALA A 33 24.02 43.39 26.57
N SER A 34 24.68 43.13 25.44
CA SER A 34 24.25 43.67 24.14
C SER A 34 22.94 43.08 23.62
N GLN A 35 22.54 41.88 24.07
CA GLN A 35 21.24 41.30 23.75
C GLN A 35 20.13 41.90 24.61
N ASP A 36 20.41 42.23 25.86
CA ASP A 36 19.47 42.90 26.76
C ASP A 36 19.14 44.33 26.28
N ASP A 37 20.10 45.03 25.66
CA ASP A 37 19.87 46.35 25.02
C ASP A 37 19.00 46.30 23.75
N ILE A 38 18.81 45.13 23.12
CA ILE A 38 17.90 44.92 21.97
C ILE A 38 16.48 44.53 22.43
N LEU A 39 16.30 44.20 23.71
CA LEU A 39 15.02 43.79 24.31
C LEU A 39 14.52 44.75 25.41
N SER A 40 15.00 46.00 25.42
CA SER A 40 14.42 47.07 26.24
C SER A 40 13.45 47.95 25.45
N LEU A 41 12.40 47.33 24.91
CA LEU A 41 11.08 47.96 24.80
C LEU A 41 10.07 46.91 25.27
N ASP A 42 9.43 47.25 26.39
CA ASP A 42 8.36 46.55 27.09
C ASP A 42 8.73 45.24 27.79
N ILE A 43 9.04 45.34 29.08
CA ILE A 43 8.41 44.56 30.16
C ILE A 43 8.56 45.34 31.48
N SER A 44 7.42 45.77 32.00
CA SER A 44 7.25 46.34 33.34
C SER A 44 7.53 45.28 34.40
N HIS A 45 8.41 45.63 35.33
CA HIS A 45 8.73 44.93 36.57
C HIS A 45 7.47 44.57 37.39
N GLU A 46 7.30 43.30 37.77
CA GLU A 46 6.61 42.95 39.02
C GLU A 46 7.66 42.59 40.07
N THR A 47 7.86 43.52 41.02
CA THR A 47 8.59 43.25 42.26
C THR A 47 7.64 42.69 43.30
N TYR A 48 8.00 41.50 43.77
CA TYR A 48 7.54 40.86 44.99
C TYR A 48 7.85 41.74 46.21
N CYS A 49 6.82 42.17 46.95
CA CYS A 49 6.96 42.69 48.31
C CYS A 49 6.03 41.91 49.24
N SER A 50 6.62 41.24 50.21
CA SER A 50 5.93 40.61 51.34
C SER A 50 5.52 41.64 52.40
N GLU A 51 4.51 41.24 53.16
CA GLU A 51 4.12 41.66 54.53
C GLU A 51 2.83 42.49 54.69
N PHE A 52 1.80 41.75 55.12
CA PHE A 52 1.12 41.89 56.42
C PHE A 52 0.45 43.24 56.80
N SER A 53 -0.89 43.19 56.77
CA SER A 53 -1.86 43.84 57.67
C SER A 53 -2.05 45.37 57.64
N VAL A 54 -3.22 45.83 57.20
CA VAL A 54 -4.07 46.80 57.94
C VAL A 54 -5.55 46.78 57.47
N PRO A 55 -6.52 47.18 58.32
CA PRO A 55 -7.94 46.84 58.18
C PRO A 55 -8.80 47.86 57.40
N ALA A 56 -10.03 47.40 57.16
CA ALA A 56 -11.13 47.98 56.38
C ALA A 56 -11.47 49.45 56.62
N TYR A 57 -11.73 50.21 55.54
CA TYR A 57 -13.03 50.85 55.25
C TYR A 57 -13.03 51.57 53.87
N LEU A 58 -14.24 51.78 53.35
CA LEU A 58 -14.63 52.60 52.18
C LEU A 58 -14.44 52.04 50.74
N SER A 59 -15.52 51.38 50.29
CA SER A 59 -16.31 51.79 49.11
C SER A 59 -15.53 52.45 47.97
N HIS A 60 -15.06 51.65 47.02
CA HIS A 60 -14.62 52.13 45.71
C HIS A 60 -15.50 51.55 44.60
N CYS A 61 -15.99 52.46 43.76
CA CYS A 61 -16.76 52.19 42.55
C CYS A 61 -16.11 51.10 41.70
N PHE A 62 -16.88 50.06 41.37
CA PHE A 62 -16.52 49.12 40.31
C PHE A 62 -16.65 49.83 38.95
N CYS A 63 -15.59 50.52 38.52
CA CYS A 63 -15.37 50.75 37.10
C CYS A 63 -15.02 49.40 36.47
N ARG A 64 -16.02 48.80 35.81
CA ARG A 64 -15.85 47.61 34.98
C ARG A 64 -15.01 48.01 33.76
N HIS A 65 -13.69 47.93 33.90
CA HIS A 65 -12.77 48.12 32.80
C HIS A 65 -13.14 47.11 31.72
N SER A 66 -13.55 47.62 30.56
CA SER A 66 -13.72 46.85 29.33
C SER A 66 -12.32 46.37 28.90
N LEU A 67 -11.87 45.25 29.47
CA LEU A 67 -10.71 44.53 28.98
C LEU A 67 -11.07 43.89 27.66
N LYS A 68 -10.84 44.63 26.58
CA LYS A 68 -10.48 44.01 25.30
C LYS A 68 -9.14 44.59 24.85
N PRO A 69 -8.05 43.86 25.13
CA PRO A 69 -6.83 44.02 24.38
C PRO A 69 -6.53 42.69 23.66
N ASP A 70 -6.67 42.71 22.34
CA ASP A 70 -6.03 41.82 21.34
C ASP A 70 -5.49 40.48 21.86
N LEU A 71 -6.40 39.59 22.26
CA LEU A 71 -6.03 38.24 22.69
C LEU A 71 -5.88 37.35 21.45
N PRO A 72 -4.79 36.57 21.34
CA PRO A 72 -4.61 35.65 20.23
C PRO A 72 -5.76 34.63 20.18
N GLU A 73 -6.11 34.20 18.97
CA GLU A 73 -7.16 33.21 18.77
C GLU A 73 -6.87 31.93 19.59
N PRO A 74 -7.89 31.37 20.28
CA PRO A 74 -7.70 30.22 21.14
C PRO A 74 -7.27 28.98 20.34
N TYR A 75 -6.33 28.22 20.90
CA TYR A 75 -5.84 26.95 20.33
C TYR A 75 -6.92 25.88 20.16
N LEU A 76 -7.98 25.94 20.97
CA LEU A 76 -9.04 24.97 21.01
C LEU A 76 -10.37 25.69 20.81
N THR A 77 -11.03 25.40 19.70
CA THR A 77 -12.39 25.89 19.45
C THR A 77 -13.35 24.73 19.62
N LEU A 78 -14.19 24.83 20.66
CA LEU A 78 -15.26 23.87 20.88
C LEU A 78 -16.38 24.15 19.89
N GLY A 79 -16.83 23.11 19.18
CA GLY A 79 -18.00 23.20 18.33
C GLY A 79 -19.23 23.59 19.15
N GLN A 80 -20.11 24.42 18.58
CA GLN A 80 -21.27 24.95 19.31
C GLN A 80 -22.28 23.86 19.69
N ARG A 81 -22.26 22.71 19.00
CA ARG A 81 -23.09 21.55 19.29
C ARG A 81 -22.23 20.38 19.72
N LYS A 82 -22.78 19.51 20.57
CA LYS A 82 -22.12 18.29 21.08
C LYS A 82 -21.63 17.31 20.00
N ILE A 83 -22.09 17.44 18.75
CA ILE A 83 -21.77 16.55 17.63
C ILE A 83 -20.65 17.15 16.76
N ASP A 84 -20.39 18.44 16.88
CA ASP A 84 -19.40 19.11 16.06
C ASP A 84 -17.99 18.73 16.54
N PRO A 85 -17.07 18.39 15.63
CA PRO A 85 -15.73 17.98 16.01
C PRO A 85 -14.96 19.13 16.67
N PHE A 86 -14.18 18.82 17.70
CA PHE A 86 -13.22 19.76 18.27
C PHE A 86 -12.14 20.07 17.23
N THR A 87 -11.95 21.35 16.93
CA THR A 87 -10.88 21.80 16.05
C THR A 87 -9.73 22.33 16.90
N PHE A 88 -8.58 21.66 16.79
CA PHE A 88 -7.33 22.05 17.43
C PHE A 88 -6.50 22.84 16.43
N ARG A 89 -6.17 24.09 16.77
CA ARG A 89 -5.37 24.99 15.97
C ARG A 89 -3.97 25.04 16.53
N ASP A 90 -2.99 24.55 15.77
CA ASP A 90 -1.57 24.65 16.11
C ASP A 90 -0.93 25.80 15.31
N PRO A 91 -0.48 26.90 15.92
CA PRO A 91 0.14 28.03 15.25
C PRO A 91 1.47 27.67 14.59
N ALA A 92 2.18 26.63 15.04
CA ALA A 92 3.39 26.17 14.34
C ALA A 92 3.02 25.54 12.99
N VAL A 93 1.94 24.76 12.95
CA VAL A 93 1.39 24.20 11.71
C VAL A 93 0.87 25.32 10.80
N GLN A 94 0.17 26.31 11.36
CA GLN A 94 -0.36 27.43 10.59
C GLN A 94 0.75 28.32 10.01
N ALA A 95 1.82 28.57 10.77
CA ALA A 95 3.00 29.28 10.29
C ALA A 95 3.71 28.49 9.18
N ALA A 96 3.78 27.16 9.30
CA ALA A 96 4.31 26.29 8.26
C ALA A 96 3.42 26.30 7.00
N GLU A 97 2.10 26.27 7.16
CA GLU A 97 1.14 26.38 6.05
C GLU A 97 1.25 27.74 5.36
N GLN A 98 1.33 28.85 6.11
CA GLN A 98 1.55 30.19 5.56
C GLN A 98 2.89 30.29 4.82
N ALA A 99 3.97 29.77 5.41
CA ALA A 99 5.27 29.71 4.76
C ALA A 99 5.21 28.85 3.48
N SER A 100 4.55 27.69 3.52
CA SER A 100 4.37 26.81 2.36
C SER A 100 3.45 27.39 1.29
N SER A 101 2.45 28.20 1.66
CA SER A 101 1.49 28.82 0.74
C SER A 101 2.14 29.93 -0.08
N SER A 102 3.17 30.57 0.47
CA SER A 102 4.01 31.52 -0.27
C SER A 102 4.94 30.83 -1.27
N PHE A 103 5.22 29.54 -1.07
CA PHE A 103 5.96 28.73 -2.02
C PHE A 103 5.02 28.36 -3.17
N VAL A 104 5.20 29.02 -4.32
CA VAL A 104 4.55 28.63 -5.57
C VAL A 104 5.13 27.29 -6.00
N VAL A 105 4.58 26.20 -5.48
CA VAL A 105 4.82 24.86 -6.04
C VAL A 105 4.21 24.89 -7.44
N PRO A 106 5.00 24.72 -8.51
CA PRO A 106 4.46 24.64 -9.86
C PRO A 106 3.39 23.56 -9.87
N ALA A 107 2.18 23.91 -10.35
CA ALA A 107 1.09 22.96 -10.44
C ALA A 107 1.62 21.68 -11.11
N PRO A 108 1.34 20.49 -10.52
CA PRO A 108 1.83 19.25 -11.10
C PRO A 108 1.43 19.21 -12.58
N PRO A 109 2.35 18.82 -13.47
CA PRO A 109 2.10 18.87 -14.90
C PRO A 109 0.82 18.10 -15.19
N VAL A 110 -0.14 18.77 -15.84
CA VAL A 110 -1.42 18.15 -16.23
C VAL A 110 -1.07 16.89 -17.02
N PRO A 111 -1.55 15.70 -16.61
CA PRO A 111 -1.21 14.48 -17.31
C PRO A 111 -1.64 14.62 -18.77
N PRO A 112 -0.78 14.20 -19.72
CA PRO A 112 -1.07 14.36 -21.15
C PRO A 112 -2.43 13.73 -21.46
N PRO A 113 -3.28 14.39 -22.26
CA PRO A 113 -4.56 13.82 -22.64
C PRO A 113 -4.33 12.47 -23.32
N GLU A 114 -5.05 11.43 -22.89
CA GLU A 114 -5.03 10.13 -23.57
C GLU A 114 -5.60 10.31 -24.98
N ILE A 115 -4.70 10.50 -25.95
CA ILE A 115 -5.01 10.63 -27.37
C ILE A 115 -5.25 9.22 -27.91
N GLY A 116 -6.43 8.99 -28.49
CA GLY A 116 -6.73 7.70 -29.13
C GLY A 116 -5.89 7.51 -30.40
N LYS A 117 -5.88 6.28 -30.94
CA LYS A 117 -5.18 5.91 -32.20
C LYS A 117 -5.52 6.81 -33.42
N SER A 118 -6.59 7.60 -33.33
CA SER A 118 -7.11 8.51 -34.35
C SER A 118 -6.78 10.00 -34.09
N GLY A 119 -5.93 10.33 -33.11
CA GLY A 119 -5.52 11.72 -32.83
C GLY A 119 -6.58 12.57 -32.11
N LYS A 120 -7.78 12.01 -31.86
CA LYS A 120 -8.88 12.68 -31.15
C LYS A 120 -8.83 12.37 -29.65
N ALA A 121 -9.28 13.32 -28.83
CA ALA A 121 -9.46 13.12 -27.41
C ALA A 121 -10.49 12.00 -27.16
N MET A 122 -10.10 10.93 -26.47
CA MET A 122 -10.99 9.81 -26.20
C MET A 122 -12.24 10.24 -25.44
N THR A 123 -13.39 9.71 -25.84
CA THR A 123 -14.67 9.95 -25.13
C THR A 123 -14.63 9.28 -23.75
N LYS A 124 -15.42 9.80 -22.78
CA LYS A 124 -15.52 9.21 -21.43
C LYS A 124 -15.91 7.72 -21.47
N ARG A 125 -16.72 7.32 -22.47
CA ARG A 125 -17.15 5.92 -22.67
C ARG A 125 -15.99 5.03 -23.11
N GLU A 126 -15.20 5.49 -24.07
CA GLU A 126 -14.02 4.76 -24.55
C GLU A 126 -12.97 4.61 -23.43
N ARG A 127 -12.71 5.65 -22.64
CA ARG A 127 -11.79 5.56 -21.49
C ARG A 127 -12.26 4.54 -20.47
N LYS A 128 -13.57 4.52 -20.18
CA LYS A 128 -14.16 3.51 -19.29
C LYS A 128 -14.05 2.10 -19.87
N ALA A 129 -14.14 1.95 -21.19
CA ALA A 129 -13.96 0.65 -21.85
C ALA A 129 -12.51 0.17 -21.76
N LEU A 130 -11.52 1.03 -22.03
CA LEU A 130 -10.10 0.68 -21.86
C LEU A 130 -9.79 0.31 -20.39
N ARG A 131 -10.26 1.12 -19.43
CA ARG A 131 -10.10 0.80 -18.00
C ARG A 131 -10.76 -0.52 -17.59
N LYS A 132 -11.78 -0.99 -18.31
CA LYS A 132 -12.45 -2.28 -18.03
C LYS A 132 -11.72 -3.47 -18.65
N GLN A 133 -10.90 -3.27 -19.68
CA GLN A 133 -10.08 -4.31 -20.29
C GLN A 133 -8.96 -4.74 -19.36
N THR A 134 -8.59 -3.87 -18.43
CA THR A 134 -7.46 -4.05 -17.54
C THR A 134 -7.92 -4.11 -16.07
N ALA A 135 -7.18 -4.81 -15.21
CA ALA A 135 -7.45 -4.86 -13.77
C ALA A 135 -7.18 -3.53 -13.05
N GLY A 136 -6.40 -2.63 -13.68
CA GLY A 136 -6.02 -1.31 -13.18
C GLY A 136 -4.57 -1.25 -12.69
N SER A 137 -4.13 -0.05 -12.31
CA SER A 137 -2.75 0.23 -11.88
C SER A 137 -2.35 -0.53 -10.63
N ASP A 138 -3.29 -0.73 -9.71
CA ASP A 138 -3.05 -1.45 -8.44
C ASP A 138 -2.65 -2.91 -8.68
N TRP A 139 -2.98 -3.44 -9.87
CA TRP A 139 -2.65 -4.79 -10.29
C TRP A 139 -1.91 -4.80 -11.63
N PHE A 140 -0.90 -3.93 -11.74
CA PHE A 140 0.06 -3.85 -12.85
C PHE A 140 -0.56 -3.91 -14.24
N ASP A 141 -1.75 -3.34 -14.37
CA ASP A 141 -2.49 -3.34 -15.62
C ASP A 141 -2.66 -4.75 -16.25
N LEU A 142 -3.01 -5.74 -15.44
CA LEU A 142 -3.28 -7.10 -15.93
C LEU A 142 -4.44 -7.10 -16.94
N PRO A 143 -4.22 -7.57 -18.19
CA PRO A 143 -5.26 -7.60 -19.21
C PRO A 143 -6.28 -8.72 -18.95
N ALA A 144 -7.53 -8.46 -19.29
CA ALA A 144 -8.57 -9.48 -19.35
C ALA A 144 -8.34 -10.38 -20.58
N PRO A 145 -8.48 -11.70 -20.44
CA PRO A 145 -8.37 -12.61 -21.57
C PRO A 145 -9.48 -12.38 -22.60
N ALA A 146 -9.16 -12.63 -23.87
CA ALA A 146 -10.12 -12.50 -24.96
C ALA A 146 -11.28 -13.51 -24.82
N GLU A 147 -12.49 -13.08 -25.16
CA GLU A 147 -13.70 -13.91 -25.01
C GLU A 147 -13.64 -15.21 -25.83
N ALA A 148 -12.94 -15.19 -26.98
CA ALA A 148 -12.75 -16.35 -27.84
C ALA A 148 -11.91 -17.46 -27.19
N ASP A 149 -10.96 -17.10 -26.32
CA ASP A 149 -10.07 -18.06 -25.65
C ASP A 149 -10.66 -18.62 -24.36
N LEU A 150 -11.73 -18.00 -23.83
CA LEU A 150 -12.37 -18.40 -22.58
C LEU A 150 -12.75 -19.89 -22.51
N PRO A 151 -13.28 -20.55 -23.55
CA PRO A 151 -13.61 -21.97 -23.48
C PRO A 151 -12.37 -22.86 -23.26
N ARG A 152 -11.23 -22.48 -23.84
CA ARG A 152 -9.96 -23.19 -23.64
C ARG A 152 -9.44 -22.93 -22.23
N LEU A 153 -9.35 -21.66 -21.85
CA LEU A 153 -8.86 -21.23 -20.53
C LEU A 153 -9.74 -21.76 -19.39
N TYR A 154 -11.04 -21.90 -19.63
CA TYR A 154 -11.99 -22.49 -18.70
C TYR A 154 -11.58 -23.91 -18.29
N ARG A 155 -11.18 -24.75 -19.24
CA ARG A 155 -10.72 -26.13 -18.95
C ARG A 155 -9.49 -26.13 -18.06
N GLU A 156 -8.58 -25.19 -18.29
CA GLU A 156 -7.35 -25.05 -17.51
C GLU A 156 -7.66 -24.60 -16.07
N VAL A 157 -8.49 -23.56 -15.89
CA VAL A 157 -8.90 -23.08 -14.55
C VAL A 157 -9.79 -24.10 -13.81
N GLU A 158 -10.65 -24.81 -14.53
CA GLU A 158 -11.49 -25.87 -13.95
C GLU A 158 -10.62 -27.02 -13.42
N SER A 159 -9.54 -27.39 -14.12
CA SER A 159 -8.61 -28.41 -13.63
C SER A 159 -7.95 -28.01 -12.30
N LEU A 160 -7.62 -26.71 -12.12
CA LEU A 160 -7.08 -26.18 -10.86
C LEU A 160 -8.11 -26.24 -9.72
N ARG A 161 -9.37 -25.93 -10.02
CA ARG A 161 -10.47 -26.04 -9.04
C ARG A 161 -10.70 -27.47 -8.60
N LEU A 162 -10.58 -28.42 -9.53
CA LEU A 162 -10.75 -29.84 -9.26
C LEU A 162 -9.47 -30.52 -8.71
N ARG A 163 -8.45 -29.76 -8.28
CA ARG A 163 -7.18 -30.29 -7.76
C ARG A 163 -7.34 -31.32 -6.63
N ASN A 164 -8.38 -31.18 -5.82
CA ASN A 164 -8.68 -32.11 -4.72
C ASN A 164 -9.17 -33.49 -5.20
N GLN A 165 -9.71 -33.57 -6.42
CA GLN A 165 -10.22 -34.79 -7.02
C GLN A 165 -9.17 -35.48 -7.89
N LEU A 166 -8.13 -34.75 -8.32
CA LEU A 166 -7.05 -35.27 -9.17
C LEU A 166 -6.14 -36.23 -8.40
N ASP A 167 -5.69 -35.84 -7.22
CA ASP A 167 -4.79 -36.63 -6.38
C ASP A 167 -5.48 -36.97 -5.04
N PRO A 168 -5.74 -38.26 -4.74
CA PRO A 168 -6.37 -38.67 -3.49
C PRO A 168 -5.53 -38.39 -2.24
N LYS A 169 -4.24 -38.09 -2.39
CA LYS A 169 -3.31 -37.84 -1.26
C LYS A 169 -3.19 -36.37 -0.90
N ARG A 170 -3.64 -35.46 -1.78
CA ARG A 170 -3.48 -34.02 -1.60
C ARG A 170 -4.82 -33.37 -1.33
N PHE A 171 -4.92 -32.73 -0.16
CA PHE A 171 -6.10 -31.99 0.24
C PHE A 171 -5.75 -30.50 0.29
N TYR A 172 -6.44 -29.71 -0.54
CA TYR A 172 -6.33 -28.27 -0.57
C TYR A 172 -7.62 -27.61 -0.07
N ARG A 173 -7.49 -26.34 0.32
CA ARG A 173 -8.64 -25.49 0.60
C ARG A 173 -9.51 -25.34 -0.64
N LYS A 174 -10.82 -25.51 -0.44
CA LYS A 174 -11.87 -25.38 -1.46
C LYS A 174 -12.03 -23.91 -1.90
N GLU A 175 -12.24 -23.69 -3.19
CA GLU A 175 -12.53 -22.35 -3.71
C GLU A 175 -14.04 -22.12 -3.86
N GLU A 176 -14.50 -20.90 -3.57
CA GLU A 176 -15.93 -20.51 -3.61
C GLU A 176 -16.51 -20.39 -5.05
N GLY A 177 -15.66 -20.54 -6.06
CA GLY A 177 -16.00 -20.47 -7.49
C GLY A 177 -16.30 -21.83 -8.14
N GLU A 178 -16.19 -22.94 -7.40
CA GLU A 178 -16.45 -24.29 -7.91
C GLU A 178 -17.89 -24.44 -8.40
N GLY A 179 -18.08 -25.01 -9.61
CA GLY A 179 -19.39 -25.31 -10.19
C GLY A 179 -20.10 -24.16 -10.91
N LYS A 180 -19.54 -22.94 -10.94
CA LYS A 180 -20.14 -21.77 -11.61
C LYS A 180 -19.83 -21.66 -13.11
N GLY A 181 -19.19 -22.68 -13.70
CA GLY A 181 -18.83 -22.70 -15.12
C GLY A 181 -17.94 -21.53 -15.52
N ILE A 182 -18.08 -21.09 -16.78
CA ILE A 182 -17.33 -19.93 -17.33
C ILE A 182 -17.59 -18.66 -16.52
N LYS A 183 -18.81 -18.49 -15.98
CA LYS A 183 -19.16 -17.34 -15.12
C LYS A 183 -18.43 -17.33 -13.78
N GLY A 184 -17.92 -18.49 -13.36
CA GLY A 184 -17.13 -18.61 -12.16
C GLY A 184 -15.71 -18.10 -12.32
N LEU A 185 -15.20 -17.90 -13.53
CA LEU A 185 -13.81 -17.48 -13.74
C LEU A 185 -13.57 -16.06 -13.20
N PRO A 186 -12.37 -15.81 -12.64
CA PRO A 186 -11.94 -14.45 -12.38
C PRO A 186 -12.01 -13.61 -13.67
N LYS A 187 -12.41 -12.34 -13.57
CA LYS A 187 -12.49 -11.46 -14.74
C LYS A 187 -11.11 -11.17 -15.34
N TYR A 188 -10.10 -11.04 -14.50
CA TYR A 188 -8.72 -10.76 -14.87
C TYR A 188 -7.85 -11.90 -14.40
N PHE A 189 -7.21 -12.62 -15.32
CA PHE A 189 -6.23 -13.64 -15.03
C PHE A 189 -5.32 -13.83 -16.23
N ALA A 190 -4.11 -14.32 -15.99
CA ALA A 190 -3.16 -14.71 -17.02
C ALA A 190 -2.61 -16.09 -16.69
N ILE A 191 -2.25 -16.83 -17.74
CA ILE A 191 -1.60 -18.13 -17.62
C ILE A 191 -0.15 -17.95 -18.02
N GLY A 192 0.76 -18.22 -17.08
CA GLY A 192 2.19 -18.10 -17.26
C GLY A 192 2.88 -19.46 -17.24
N THR A 193 4.06 -19.51 -17.84
CA THR A 193 4.94 -20.69 -17.80
C THR A 193 6.06 -20.44 -16.80
N ILE A 194 6.32 -21.43 -15.94
CA ILE A 194 7.42 -21.35 -14.97
C ILE A 194 8.75 -21.48 -15.72
N LEU A 195 9.64 -20.51 -15.51
CA LEU A 195 11.00 -20.56 -16.05
C LEU A 195 11.86 -21.53 -15.22
N PRO A 196 12.66 -22.40 -15.86
CA PRO A 196 13.49 -23.36 -15.14
C PRO A 196 14.54 -22.63 -14.31
N SER A 197 14.71 -23.08 -13.06
CA SER A 197 15.77 -22.56 -12.19
C SER A 197 17.13 -23.10 -12.64
N SER A 198 18.13 -22.23 -12.78
CA SER A 198 19.50 -22.68 -13.06
C SER A 198 20.17 -23.04 -11.74
N THR A 199 20.56 -24.30 -11.58
CA THR A 199 21.46 -24.68 -10.48
C THR A 199 22.87 -24.19 -10.80
N PRO A 200 23.70 -23.90 -9.78
CA PRO A 200 25.08 -23.47 -9.99
C PRO A 200 25.90 -24.49 -10.79
N PHE A 201 25.54 -25.78 -10.73
CA PHE A 201 26.23 -26.86 -11.42
C PHE A 201 25.70 -27.14 -12.83
N GLY A 202 24.71 -26.38 -13.31
CA GLY A 202 24.10 -26.60 -14.63
C GLY A 202 23.36 -27.93 -14.78
N ILE A 203 23.18 -28.67 -13.67
CA ILE A 203 22.47 -29.95 -13.64
C ILE A 203 20.98 -29.66 -13.57
N ALA A 204 20.18 -30.45 -14.30
CA ALA A 204 18.73 -30.40 -14.22
C ALA A 204 18.26 -30.76 -12.80
N SER A 205 17.75 -29.76 -12.06
CA SER A 205 17.07 -29.97 -10.78
C SER A 205 15.91 -30.94 -10.95
N ALA A 206 15.61 -31.73 -9.90
CA ALA A 206 14.41 -32.56 -9.85
C ALA A 206 13.10 -31.74 -10.03
N GLU A 207 13.14 -30.46 -9.67
CA GLU A 207 12.03 -29.52 -9.85
C GLU A 207 11.78 -29.13 -11.33
N ASN A 208 12.82 -29.22 -12.17
CA ASN A 208 12.74 -28.81 -13.56
C ASN A 208 12.23 -29.95 -14.43
N LEU A 209 11.13 -29.73 -15.13
CA LEU A 209 10.62 -30.70 -16.10
C LEU A 209 11.58 -30.85 -17.30
N SER A 210 11.74 -32.07 -17.80
CA SER A 210 12.46 -32.33 -19.04
C SER A 210 11.68 -31.82 -20.26
N ARG A 211 12.38 -31.54 -21.37
CA ARG A 211 11.76 -30.98 -22.59
C ARG A 211 10.57 -31.80 -23.10
N ALA A 212 10.62 -33.12 -22.97
CA ALA A 212 9.54 -34.01 -23.43
C ALA A 212 8.29 -33.97 -22.55
N LYS A 213 8.46 -33.70 -21.25
CA LYS A 213 7.37 -33.62 -20.28
C LYS A 213 6.68 -32.25 -20.28
N ARG A 214 7.37 -31.18 -20.68
CA ARG A 214 6.79 -29.83 -20.82
C ARG A 214 5.75 -29.81 -21.94
N LYS A 215 4.52 -29.40 -21.63
CA LYS A 215 3.45 -29.27 -22.63
C LYS A 215 3.02 -27.81 -22.80
N ARG A 216 2.06 -27.60 -23.70
CA ARG A 216 1.50 -26.27 -23.99
C ARG A 216 0.42 -25.87 -22.97
N THR A 217 -0.27 -26.85 -22.38
CA THR A 217 -1.37 -26.61 -21.44
C THR A 217 -1.21 -27.47 -20.20
N LEU A 218 -1.73 -26.98 -19.07
CA LEU A 218 -1.75 -27.72 -17.80
C LEU A 218 -2.53 -29.03 -17.91
N VAL A 219 -3.63 -29.02 -18.67
CA VAL A 219 -4.48 -30.21 -18.86
C VAL A 219 -3.74 -31.29 -19.66
N ASP A 220 -2.95 -30.92 -20.67
CA ASP A 220 -2.16 -31.88 -21.43
C ASP A 220 -1.10 -32.57 -20.55
N GLU A 221 -0.47 -31.83 -19.63
CA GLU A 221 0.48 -32.41 -18.66
C GLU A 221 -0.21 -33.43 -17.74
N LEU A 222 -1.43 -33.11 -17.30
CA LEU A 222 -2.24 -34.00 -16.46
C LEU A 222 -2.67 -35.28 -17.20
N VAL A 223 -3.03 -35.17 -18.49
CA VAL A 223 -3.44 -36.33 -19.31
C VAL A 223 -2.27 -37.28 -19.57
N ASP A 224 -1.06 -36.73 -19.67
CA ASP A 224 0.17 -37.50 -19.87
C ASP A 224 0.64 -38.22 -18.59
N ASP A 225 0.20 -37.80 -17.41
CA ASP A 225 0.54 -38.46 -16.15
C ASP A 225 -0.15 -39.84 -16.01
N ALA A 226 0.67 -40.89 -15.95
CA ALA A 226 0.21 -42.26 -15.85
C ALA A 226 -0.53 -42.56 -14.53
N GLU A 227 -0.13 -41.94 -13.42
CA GLU A 227 -0.76 -42.19 -12.12
C GLU A 227 -2.15 -41.57 -12.05
N ALA A 228 -2.26 -40.28 -12.42
CA ALA A 228 -3.53 -39.57 -12.53
C ALA A 228 -4.49 -40.30 -13.47
N LYS A 229 -4.02 -40.73 -14.64
CA LYS A 229 -4.84 -41.48 -15.62
C LYS A 229 -5.37 -42.80 -15.07
N ARG A 230 -4.54 -43.59 -14.39
CA ARG A 230 -4.93 -44.87 -13.77
C ARG A 230 -5.98 -44.65 -12.68
N TYR A 231 -5.76 -43.67 -11.81
CA TYR A 231 -6.68 -43.34 -10.74
C TYR A 231 -8.04 -42.85 -11.27
N ALA A 232 -8.01 -41.88 -12.20
CA ALA A 232 -9.20 -41.33 -12.82
C ALA A 232 -10.02 -42.42 -13.53
N LYS A 233 -9.37 -43.30 -14.30
CA LYS A 233 -10.04 -44.43 -14.96
C LYS A 233 -10.71 -45.35 -13.95
N ARG A 234 -9.98 -45.79 -12.92
CA ARG A 234 -10.53 -46.68 -11.88
C ARG A 234 -11.74 -46.04 -11.19
N LYS A 235 -11.63 -44.77 -10.75
CA LYS A 235 -12.72 -44.07 -10.08
C LYS A 235 -13.91 -43.81 -11.01
N PHE A 236 -13.65 -43.54 -12.28
CA PHE A 236 -14.71 -43.41 -13.28
C PHE A 236 -15.47 -44.72 -13.44
N ASP A 237 -14.78 -45.84 -13.61
CA ASP A 237 -15.38 -47.17 -13.74
C ASP A 237 -16.22 -47.53 -12.49
N ASP A 238 -15.71 -47.25 -11.28
CA ASP A 238 -16.46 -47.42 -10.02
C ASP A 238 -17.76 -46.60 -10.02
N LEU A 239 -17.67 -45.32 -10.39
CA LEU A 239 -18.81 -44.40 -10.38
C LEU A 239 -19.84 -44.77 -11.45
N GLN A 240 -19.38 -45.22 -12.63
CA GLN A 240 -20.26 -45.72 -13.68
C GLN A 240 -20.94 -47.02 -13.27
N ALA A 241 -20.24 -47.93 -12.59
CA ALA A 241 -20.85 -49.15 -12.05
C ALA A 241 -21.95 -48.81 -11.04
N VAL A 242 -21.70 -47.89 -10.10
CA VAL A 242 -22.70 -47.45 -9.11
C VAL A 242 -23.89 -46.73 -9.76
N LYS A 243 -23.63 -45.84 -10.73
CA LYS A 243 -24.69 -45.13 -11.46
C LYS A 243 -25.50 -46.08 -12.35
N GLY A 244 -24.84 -47.00 -13.04
CA GLY A 244 -25.44 -48.02 -13.89
C GLY A 244 -26.32 -48.99 -13.10
N ALA A 245 -25.85 -49.43 -11.92
CA ALA A 245 -26.61 -50.28 -11.00
C ALA A 245 -27.87 -49.60 -10.41
N LYS A 246 -27.99 -48.28 -10.51
CA LYS A 246 -29.19 -47.51 -10.15
C LYS A 246 -29.95 -46.98 -11.38
N GLY A 247 -29.44 -47.23 -12.58
CA GLY A 247 -29.94 -46.67 -13.83
C GLY A 247 -31.07 -47.47 -14.46
N ARG A 248 -31.47 -47.05 -15.67
CA ARG A 248 -32.58 -47.61 -16.45
C ARG A 248 -32.37 -49.09 -16.83
N ASN A 249 -31.12 -49.53 -16.90
CA ASN A 249 -30.78 -50.90 -17.29
C ASN A 249 -31.09 -51.93 -16.20
N THR A 250 -31.28 -51.51 -14.95
CA THR A 250 -31.59 -52.41 -13.82
C THR A 250 -32.85 -53.25 -14.03
N LEU A 251 -33.91 -52.63 -14.56
CA LEU A 251 -35.16 -53.33 -14.90
C LEU A 251 -34.93 -54.31 -16.04
N HIS A 252 -34.17 -53.90 -17.06
CA HIS A 252 -33.84 -54.74 -18.20
C HIS A 252 -33.02 -55.97 -17.77
N ASP A 253 -32.00 -55.79 -16.93
CA ASP A 253 -31.18 -56.87 -16.41
C ASP A 253 -31.97 -57.82 -15.50
N LYS A 254 -32.87 -57.30 -14.67
CA LYS A 254 -33.81 -58.11 -13.88
C LYS A 254 -34.72 -58.93 -14.78
N LYS A 255 -35.26 -58.33 -15.85
CA LYS A 255 -36.11 -59.04 -16.82
C LYS A 255 -35.29 -60.09 -17.58
N ALA A 256 -34.08 -59.77 -18.02
CA ALA A 256 -33.18 -60.69 -18.72
C ALA A 256 -32.84 -61.91 -17.85
N LYS A 257 -32.56 -61.72 -16.55
CA LYS A 257 -32.36 -62.82 -15.59
C LYS A 257 -33.59 -63.71 -15.39
N ARG A 258 -34.80 -63.17 -15.64
CA ARG A 258 -36.07 -63.92 -15.57
C ARG A 258 -36.45 -64.59 -16.89
N ARG A 259 -35.71 -64.36 -17.98
CA ARG A 259 -35.98 -65.03 -19.25
C ARG A 259 -35.48 -66.47 -19.14
N PRO A 260 -36.32 -67.47 -19.47
CA PRO A 260 -35.88 -68.86 -19.46
C PRO A 260 -34.84 -69.10 -20.56
N LYS A 261 -33.87 -69.98 -20.28
CA LYS A 261 -32.93 -70.53 -21.26
C LYS A 261 -33.60 -71.73 -21.92
N TRP A 262 -34.35 -71.49 -22.97
CA TRP A 262 -34.76 -72.53 -23.91
C TRP A 262 -34.43 -72.06 -25.32
#